data_AF-A0A915U3V9-F1
#
_entry.id   AF-A0A915U3V9-F1
#
_cell.length_a   1.000
_cell.length_b   1.000
_cell.length_c   1.000
_cell.angle_alpha   90.00
_cell.angle_beta   90.00
_cell.angle_gamma   90.00
#
_symmetry.space_group_name_H-M   'P 1'
#
loop_
_entity.id
_entity.type
_entity.pdbx_description
1 polymer ?
#
loop_
_entity_poly.entity_id
_entity_poly.type
_entity_poly.pdbx_seq_one_letter_code
_entity_poly.pdbx_strand_id
1 'polypeptide(L)'
;MRLDFFGDTIESIRVFDPVSQRSLYELEEAVLLPASDILFPGHEAQENWRTYLATTARELKWDPDQAATLFESLDQQIRFPGIEFSLPLLYPPPEVVQTFFDYLPGDVIMVQHDPAGVQAKLELVWERITTNYDEGRAKGLALLPPERLFLDQDALKETLAPEP
;
A
#
# COMPACT_ATOMS: atom_id res chain seq x y z
N MET A 1 8.07 -15.52 18.25
CA MET A 1 7.37 -15.56 19.56
C MET A 1 6.63 -16.89 19.69
N ARG A 2 6.53 -17.45 20.90
CA ARG A 2 5.70 -18.59 21.26
C ARG A 2 4.59 -18.11 22.20
N LEU A 3 3.38 -18.57 21.96
CA LEU A 3 2.21 -18.28 22.79
C LEU A 3 1.78 -19.58 23.46
N ASP A 4 1.79 -19.61 24.79
CA ASP A 4 1.34 -20.77 25.56
C ASP A 4 -0.10 -20.49 26.05
N PHE A 5 -1.03 -21.40 25.74
CA PHE A 5 -2.46 -21.24 26.01
C PHE A 5 -2.95 -22.24 27.07
N PHE A 6 -3.83 -21.75 27.96
CA PHE A 6 -4.68 -22.58 28.80
C PHE A 6 -6.15 -22.38 28.38
N GLY A 7 -6.65 -23.31 27.56
CA GLY A 7 -7.94 -23.13 26.88
C GLY A 7 -7.86 -22.02 25.84
N ASP A 8 -8.69 -20.98 26.01
CA ASP A 8 -8.73 -19.76 25.18
C ASP A 8 -7.93 -18.60 25.79
N THR A 9 -7.31 -18.81 26.95
CA THR A 9 -6.53 -17.80 27.67
C THR A 9 -5.04 -17.95 27.38
N ILE A 10 -4.36 -16.84 27.03
CA ILE A 10 -2.90 -16.81 26.92
C ILE A 10 -2.32 -16.81 28.34
N GLU A 11 -1.53 -17.83 28.67
CA GLU A 11 -0.85 -17.96 29.98
C GLU A 11 0.53 -17.30 29.95
N SER A 12 1.27 -17.46 28.85
CA SER A 12 2.56 -16.78 28.68
C SER A 12 2.89 -16.46 27.23
N ILE A 13 3.65 -15.39 27.05
CA ILE A 13 4.20 -14.94 25.77
C ILE A 13 5.72 -15.04 25.89
N ARG A 14 6.38 -15.78 24.99
CA ARG A 14 7.83 -16.02 25.06
C ARG A 14 8.53 -15.63 23.77
N VAL A 15 9.66 -14.94 23.90
CA VAL A 15 10.63 -14.84 22.80
C VAL A 15 11.33 -16.19 22.67
N PHE A 16 11.50 -16.68 21.45
CA PHE A 16 12.18 -17.94 21.18
C PHE A 16 13.24 -17.76 20.10
N ASP A 17 14.32 -18.54 20.20
CA ASP A 17 15.32 -18.63 19.14
C ASP A 17 14.80 -19.56 18.02
N PRO A 18 14.64 -19.07 16.77
CA PRO A 18 14.12 -19.86 15.66
C PRO A 18 15.03 -21.03 15.26
N VAL A 19 16.33 -20.99 15.57
CA VAL A 19 17.27 -22.07 15.23
C VAL A 19 17.20 -23.19 16.24
N SER A 20 17.43 -22.88 17.53
CA SER A 20 17.43 -23.90 18.58
C SER A 20 16.04 -24.32 19.05
N GLN A 21 14.99 -23.58 18.66
CA GLN A 21 13.60 -23.79 19.08
C GLN A 21 13.39 -23.69 20.61
N ARG A 22 14.30 -23.01 21.32
CA ARG A 22 14.25 -22.81 22.78
C ARG A 22 13.70 -21.42 23.12
N SER A 23 12.88 -21.35 24.17
CA SER A 23 12.44 -20.09 24.76
C SER A 23 13.61 -19.37 25.42
N LEU A 24 13.61 -18.03 25.32
CA LEU A 24 14.65 -17.16 25.87
C LEU A 24 14.15 -16.44 27.13
N TYR A 25 13.14 -15.59 26.99
CA TYR A 25 12.53 -14.85 28.10
C TYR A 25 11.04 -14.56 27.80
N GLU A 26 10.29 -14.22 28.85
CA GLU A 26 8.87 -13.89 28.77
C GLU A 26 8.63 -12.41 28.47
N LEU A 27 7.50 -12.12 27.81
CA LEU A 27 6.97 -10.79 27.53
C LEU A 27 5.62 -10.63 28.24
N GLU A 28 5.33 -9.42 28.71
CA GLU A 28 4.02 -9.09 29.28
C GLU A 28 2.98 -8.82 28.19
N GLU A 29 3.39 -8.20 27.09
CA GLU A 29 2.52 -7.80 25.97
C GLU A 29 3.27 -7.93 24.64
N ALA A 30 2.52 -8.20 23.57
CA ALA A 30 3.01 -8.10 22.20
C ALA A 30 1.92 -7.52 21.28
N VAL A 31 2.29 -6.55 20.45
CA VAL A 31 1.42 -6.00 19.42
C VAL A 31 1.69 -6.73 18.10
N LEU A 32 0.67 -7.37 17.55
CA LEU A 32 0.73 -8.01 16.24
C LEU A 32 0.28 -7.02 15.17
N LEU A 33 1.25 -6.53 14.39
CA LEU A 33 0.95 -5.71 13.22
C LEU A 33 0.52 -6.60 12.04
N PRO A 34 -0.28 -6.09 11.11
CA PRO A 34 -0.55 -6.75 9.84
C PRO A 34 0.74 -7.20 9.14
N ALA A 35 0.70 -8.39 8.54
CA ALA A 35 1.86 -8.93 7.80
C ALA A 35 2.08 -8.26 6.42
N SER A 36 1.17 -7.38 6.00
CA SER A 36 1.21 -6.69 4.71
C SER A 36 0.38 -5.42 4.76
N ASP A 37 0.75 -4.47 3.91
CA ASP A 37 0.02 -3.22 3.68
C ASP A 37 -1.38 -3.42 3.09
N ILE A 38 -1.68 -4.61 2.55
CA ILE A 38 -3.01 -4.97 2.06
C ILE A 38 -3.74 -5.81 3.10
N LEU A 39 -4.75 -5.19 3.69
CA LEU A 39 -5.83 -5.82 4.43
C LEU A 39 -7.06 -5.87 3.54
N PHE A 40 -7.37 -7.04 2.97
CA PHE A 40 -8.55 -7.18 2.11
C PHE A 40 -9.81 -6.75 2.87
N PRO A 41 -10.67 -5.88 2.26
CA PRO A 41 -11.86 -5.38 2.93
C PRO A 41 -12.77 -6.52 3.40
N GLY A 42 -13.28 -6.41 4.63
CA GLY A 42 -14.25 -7.35 5.18
C GLY A 42 -15.57 -7.37 4.38
N HIS A 43 -16.46 -8.32 4.70
CA HIS A 43 -17.72 -8.55 3.97
C HIS A 43 -18.62 -7.29 3.80
N GLU A 44 -18.55 -6.31 4.70
CA GLU A 44 -19.36 -5.09 4.63
C GLU A 44 -18.78 -4.00 3.70
N ALA A 45 -17.45 -3.91 3.57
CA ALA A 45 -16.76 -2.96 2.68
C ALA A 45 -16.56 -3.50 1.25
N GLN A 46 -17.06 -4.70 1.02
CA GLN A 46 -16.80 -5.52 -0.16
C GLN A 46 -17.56 -5.05 -1.42
N GLU A 47 -18.69 -4.35 -1.26
CA GLU A 47 -19.45 -3.80 -2.41
C GLU A 47 -18.76 -2.56 -3.02
N ASN A 48 -18.10 -1.75 -2.17
CA ASN A 48 -17.56 -0.45 -2.56
C ASN A 48 -16.35 -0.60 -3.51
N TRP A 49 -15.34 -1.38 -3.11
CA TRP A 49 -14.14 -1.58 -3.93
C TRP A 49 -14.45 -2.28 -5.26
N ARG A 50 -15.39 -3.25 -5.27
CA ARG A 50 -15.82 -3.95 -6.50
C ARG A 50 -16.47 -2.99 -7.49
N THR A 51 -17.38 -2.15 -7.00
CA THR A 51 -18.05 -1.12 -7.81
C THR A 51 -17.04 -0.09 -8.32
N TYR A 52 -16.10 0.34 -7.46
CA TYR A 52 -15.07 1.29 -7.80
C TYR A 52 -14.10 0.74 -8.85
N LEU A 53 -13.67 -0.52 -8.73
CA LEU A 53 -12.84 -1.20 -9.72
C LEU A 53 -13.57 -1.31 -11.06
N ALA A 54 -14.82 -1.80 -11.07
CA ALA A 54 -15.60 -1.92 -12.30
C ALA A 54 -15.82 -0.56 -13.00
N THR A 55 -15.99 0.50 -12.21
CA THR A 55 -16.13 1.87 -12.72
C THR A 55 -14.80 2.37 -13.29
N THR A 56 -13.71 2.20 -12.55
CA THR A 56 -12.35 2.57 -12.97
C THR A 56 -11.92 1.83 -14.23
N ALA A 57 -12.19 0.53 -14.33
CA ALA A 57 -11.89 -0.27 -15.51
C ALA A 57 -12.61 0.26 -16.77
N ARG A 58 -13.86 0.71 -16.61
CA ARG A 58 -14.65 1.33 -17.69
C ARG A 58 -14.11 2.72 -18.07
N GLU A 59 -13.81 3.56 -17.08
CA GLU A 59 -13.25 4.90 -17.27
C GLU A 59 -11.92 4.86 -18.01
N LEU A 60 -11.02 3.99 -17.56
CA LEU A 60 -9.67 3.82 -18.12
C LEU A 60 -9.65 2.93 -19.37
N LYS A 61 -10.78 2.35 -19.75
CA LYS A 61 -10.94 1.45 -20.90
C LYS A 61 -9.94 0.31 -20.88
N TRP A 62 -9.79 -0.34 -19.72
CA TRP A 62 -8.94 -1.52 -19.60
C TRP A 62 -9.43 -2.64 -20.51
N ASP A 63 -8.50 -3.50 -20.90
CA ASP A 63 -8.83 -4.76 -21.56
C ASP A 63 -9.75 -5.59 -20.63
N PRO A 64 -10.90 -6.10 -21.12
CA PRO A 64 -11.86 -6.81 -20.27
C PRO A 64 -11.28 -8.05 -19.60
N ASP A 65 -10.40 -8.80 -20.28
CA ASP A 65 -9.83 -10.03 -19.74
C ASP A 65 -8.81 -9.71 -18.65
N GLN A 66 -8.00 -8.67 -18.85
CA GLN A 66 -7.06 -8.18 -17.82
C GLN A 66 -7.79 -7.62 -16.60
N ALA A 67 -8.86 -6.84 -16.81
CA ALA A 67 -9.67 -6.31 -15.72
C ALA A 67 -10.37 -7.44 -14.93
N ALA A 68 -10.90 -8.45 -15.62
CA ALA A 68 -11.50 -9.62 -14.99
C ALA A 68 -10.48 -10.44 -14.18
N THR A 69 -9.28 -10.64 -14.73
CA THR A 69 -8.17 -11.35 -14.05
C THR A 69 -7.76 -10.64 -12.76
N LEU A 70 -7.61 -9.31 -12.81
CA LEU A 70 -7.31 -8.50 -11.64
C LEU A 70 -8.43 -8.59 -10.59
N PHE A 71 -9.69 -8.43 -11.03
CA PHE A 71 -10.85 -8.52 -10.15
C PHE A 71 -10.91 -9.88 -9.45
N GLU A 72 -10.80 -10.99 -10.18
CA GLU A 72 -10.84 -12.34 -9.62
C GLU A 72 -9.73 -12.57 -8.61
N SER A 73 -8.51 -12.11 -8.92
CA SER A 73 -7.37 -12.22 -8.00
C SER A 73 -7.62 -11.47 -6.69
N LEU A 74 -8.17 -10.25 -6.75
CA LEU A 74 -8.50 -9.46 -5.57
C LEU A 74 -9.70 -10.03 -4.80
N ASP A 75 -10.71 -10.54 -5.51
CA ASP A 75 -11.92 -11.13 -4.94
C ASP A 75 -11.62 -12.42 -4.16
N GLN A 76 -10.75 -13.27 -4.72
CA GLN A 76 -10.26 -14.50 -4.09
C GLN A 76 -9.13 -14.24 -3.08
N GLN A 77 -8.77 -12.98 -2.82
CA GLN A 77 -7.70 -12.58 -1.90
C GLN A 77 -6.33 -13.20 -2.23
N ILE A 78 -6.09 -13.45 -3.52
CA ILE A 78 -4.84 -14.01 -4.02
C ILE A 78 -3.80 -12.89 -4.09
N ARG A 79 -2.68 -13.10 -3.39
CA ARG A 79 -1.53 -12.20 -3.44
C ARG A 79 -0.67 -12.48 -4.67
N PHE A 80 -0.28 -11.44 -5.39
CA PHE A 80 0.59 -11.51 -6.57
C PHE A 80 1.62 -10.38 -6.55
N PRO A 81 2.76 -10.51 -7.25
CA PRO A 81 3.76 -9.45 -7.31
C PRO A 81 3.17 -8.13 -7.85
N GLY A 82 3.34 -7.04 -7.10
CA GLY A 82 2.84 -5.72 -7.49
C GLY A 82 1.37 -5.49 -7.16
N ILE A 83 0.75 -6.34 -6.35
CA ILE A 83 -0.62 -6.12 -5.83
C ILE A 83 -0.78 -4.76 -5.15
N GLU A 84 0.29 -4.18 -4.61
CA GLU A 84 0.31 -2.86 -3.97
C GLU A 84 -0.12 -1.74 -4.93
N PHE A 85 0.05 -1.90 -6.25
CA PHE A 85 -0.47 -0.95 -7.25
C PHE A 85 -2.00 -0.99 -7.39
N SER A 86 -2.68 -1.91 -6.71
CA SER A 86 -4.15 -1.95 -6.60
C SER A 86 -4.68 -1.32 -5.32
N LEU A 87 -3.83 -0.80 -4.43
CA LEU A 87 -4.25 -0.18 -3.16
C LEU A 87 -5.40 0.84 -3.33
N PRO A 88 -5.35 1.80 -4.29
CA PRO A 88 -6.45 2.76 -4.46
C PRO A 88 -7.76 2.14 -4.95
N LEU A 89 -7.73 0.92 -5.50
CA LEU A 89 -8.93 0.18 -5.87
C LEU A 89 -9.57 -0.48 -4.66
N LEU A 90 -8.75 -1.03 -3.75
CA LEU A 90 -9.18 -1.72 -2.53
C LEU A 90 -9.61 -0.77 -1.42
N TYR A 91 -9.03 0.42 -1.40
CA TYR A 91 -9.34 1.52 -0.47
C TYR A 91 -9.87 2.73 -1.28
N PRO A 92 -11.08 2.61 -1.87
CA PRO A 92 -11.66 3.70 -2.64
C PRO A 92 -12.14 4.84 -1.73
N PRO A 93 -12.37 6.05 -2.27
CA PRO A 93 -12.91 7.17 -1.51
C PRO A 93 -14.17 6.80 -0.69
N PRO A 94 -14.34 7.38 0.51
CA PRO A 94 -13.51 8.43 1.11
C PRO A 94 -12.23 7.93 1.80
N GLU A 95 -12.04 6.61 1.94
CA GLU A 95 -10.89 5.98 2.61
C GLU A 95 -9.69 5.90 1.66
N VAL A 96 -9.23 7.04 1.15
CA VAL A 96 -8.13 7.10 0.19
C VAL A 96 -6.80 6.67 0.80
N VAL A 97 -5.92 6.11 -0.05
CA VAL A 97 -4.55 5.77 0.33
C VAL A 97 -3.82 7.04 0.77
N GLN A 98 -3.28 6.99 1.98
CA GLN A 98 -2.53 8.09 2.57
C GLN A 98 -1.08 8.11 2.05
N THR A 99 -0.47 9.27 2.14
CA THR A 99 0.93 9.52 1.84
C THR A 99 1.76 9.42 3.12
N PHE A 100 3.09 9.38 2.98
CA PHE A 100 3.99 9.46 4.13
C PHE A 100 3.74 10.71 5.00
N PHE A 101 3.35 11.83 4.38
CA PHE A 101 3.18 13.10 5.07
C PHE A 101 1.98 13.12 6.02
N ASP A 102 0.94 12.33 5.74
CA ASP A 102 -0.26 12.23 6.59
C ASP A 102 0.04 11.60 7.96
N TYR A 103 1.17 10.91 8.10
CA TYR A 103 1.61 10.30 9.36
C TYR A 103 2.58 11.18 10.17
N LEU A 104 2.98 12.34 9.64
CA LEU A 104 3.89 13.24 10.34
C LEU A 104 3.15 14.04 11.43
N PRO A 105 3.75 14.24 12.61
CA PRO A 105 3.23 15.17 13.60
C PRO A 105 3.17 16.61 13.06
N GLY A 106 2.20 17.41 13.51
CA GLY A 106 2.01 18.78 13.02
C GLY A 106 3.14 19.76 13.37
N ASP A 107 4.04 19.42 14.28
CA ASP A 107 5.19 20.23 14.71
C ASP A 107 6.54 19.73 14.16
N VAL A 108 6.51 18.89 13.12
CA VAL A 108 7.72 18.36 12.51
C VAL A 108 8.52 19.44 11.78
N ILE A 109 9.85 19.46 11.96
CA ILE A 109 10.76 20.27 11.15
C ILE A 109 11.27 19.40 9.99
N MET A 110 10.92 19.76 8.76
CA MET A 110 11.45 19.13 7.56
C MET A 110 12.71 19.85 7.09
N VAL A 111 13.80 19.12 6.93
CA VAL A 111 15.07 19.64 6.40
C VAL A 111 15.41 18.90 5.12
N GLN A 112 15.48 19.64 4.00
CA GLN A 112 15.90 19.06 2.74
C GLN A 112 17.42 19.09 2.62
N HIS A 113 18.01 17.91 2.58
CA HIS A 113 19.44 17.74 2.28
C HIS A 113 19.64 17.55 0.77
N ASP A 114 20.57 18.30 0.18
CA ASP A 114 20.84 18.33 -1.27
C ASP A 114 19.57 18.51 -2.15
N PRO A 115 18.94 19.70 -2.11
CA PRO A 115 17.70 19.94 -2.86
C PRO A 115 17.83 19.71 -4.37
N ALA A 116 19.00 20.04 -4.94
CA ALA A 116 19.26 19.82 -6.37
C ALA A 116 19.35 18.33 -6.71
N GLY A 117 20.05 17.53 -5.89
CA GLY A 117 20.11 16.08 -6.06
C GLY A 117 18.74 15.41 -5.89
N VAL A 118 17.95 15.86 -4.91
CA VAL A 118 16.56 15.39 -4.73
C VAL A 118 15.72 15.69 -5.97
N GLN A 119 15.74 16.93 -6.47
CA GLN A 119 14.99 17.33 -7.66
C GLN A 119 15.37 16.49 -8.90
N ALA A 120 16.67 16.33 -9.16
CA ALA A 120 17.15 15.49 -10.26
C ALA A 120 16.70 14.03 -10.11
N LYS A 121 16.66 13.51 -8.87
CA LYS A 121 16.20 12.15 -8.61
C LYS A 121 14.69 12.00 -8.80
N LEU A 122 13.90 12.98 -8.40
CA LEU A 122 12.45 12.99 -8.61
C LEU A 122 12.10 12.92 -10.09
N GLU A 123 12.77 13.73 -10.93
CA GLU A 123 12.61 13.71 -12.39
C GLU A 123 12.89 12.32 -12.97
N LEU A 124 14.03 11.72 -12.63
CA LEU A 124 14.40 10.37 -13.10
C LEU A 124 13.44 9.28 -12.61
N VAL A 125 12.95 9.37 -11.37
CA VAL A 125 12.00 8.40 -10.83
C VAL A 125 10.66 8.54 -11.53
N TRP A 126 10.19 9.76 -11.73
CA TRP A 126 8.94 10.04 -12.43
C TRP A 126 8.97 9.55 -13.87
N GLU A 127 10.04 9.85 -14.62
CA GLU A 127 10.25 9.37 -15.99
C GLU A 127 10.18 7.83 -16.05
N ARG A 128 10.79 7.14 -15.08
CA ARG A 128 10.73 5.67 -15.01
C ARG A 128 9.32 5.17 -14.71
N ILE A 129 8.59 5.82 -13.80
CA ILE A 129 7.21 5.44 -13.46
C ILE A 129 6.31 5.59 -14.69
N THR A 130 6.37 6.73 -15.37
CA THR A 130 5.55 6.99 -16.56
C THR A 130 5.93 6.07 -17.71
N THR A 131 7.22 5.83 -17.95
CA THR A 131 7.68 4.87 -18.97
C THR A 131 7.14 3.46 -18.71
N ASN A 132 7.25 2.97 -17.47
CA ASN A 132 6.73 1.66 -17.10
C ASN A 132 5.21 1.58 -17.24
N TYR A 133 4.50 2.65 -16.88
CA TYR A 133 3.05 2.75 -17.06
C TYR A 133 2.65 2.68 -18.54
N ASP A 134 3.32 3.44 -19.40
CA ASP A 134 3.06 3.46 -20.84
C ASP A 134 3.35 2.12 -21.50
N GLU A 135 4.46 1.47 -21.12
CA GLU A 135 4.78 0.12 -21.59
C GLU A 135 3.74 -0.92 -21.14
N GLY A 136 3.30 -0.85 -19.88
CA GLY A 136 2.28 -1.74 -19.34
C GLY A 136 0.93 -1.54 -20.00
N ARG A 137 0.56 -0.27 -20.24
CA ARG A 137 -0.66 0.10 -20.98
C ARG A 137 -0.60 -0.38 -22.43
N ALA A 138 0.55 -0.25 -23.10
CA ALA A 138 0.75 -0.76 -24.46
C ALA A 138 0.62 -2.29 -24.55
N LYS A 139 0.92 -3.00 -23.45
CA LYS A 139 0.69 -4.45 -23.29
C LYS A 139 -0.74 -4.81 -22.88
N GLY A 140 -1.63 -3.82 -22.70
CA GLY A 140 -3.02 -4.01 -22.33
C GLY A 140 -3.27 -4.26 -20.84
N LEU A 141 -2.25 -4.11 -19.98
CA LEU A 141 -2.39 -4.38 -18.55
C LEU A 141 -3.41 -3.44 -17.89
N ALA A 142 -4.18 -3.98 -16.93
CA ALA A 142 -5.09 -3.22 -16.07
C ALA A 142 -4.30 -2.43 -15.03
N LEU A 143 -3.90 -1.19 -15.38
CA LEU A 143 -3.05 -0.33 -14.56
C LEU A 143 -3.75 0.99 -14.22
N LEU A 144 -3.58 1.43 -12.96
CA LEU A 144 -3.94 2.78 -12.55
C LEU A 144 -2.93 3.80 -13.11
N PRO A 145 -3.38 5.01 -13.47
CA PRO A 145 -2.48 6.12 -13.78
C PRO A 145 -1.54 6.41 -12.61
N PRO A 146 -0.28 6.79 -12.86
CA PRO A 146 0.69 7.11 -11.81
C PRO A 146 0.18 8.08 -10.75
N GLU A 147 -0.61 9.08 -11.16
CA GLU A 147 -1.13 10.15 -10.30
C GLU A 147 -2.16 9.64 -9.28
N ARG A 148 -2.70 8.42 -9.46
CA ARG A 148 -3.56 7.78 -8.46
C ARG A 148 -2.77 7.00 -7.40
N LEU A 149 -1.47 6.83 -7.58
CA LEU A 149 -0.60 6.00 -6.73
C LEU A 149 0.57 6.78 -6.12
N PHE A 150 1.05 7.81 -6.82
CA PHE A 150 2.23 8.56 -6.48
C PHE A 150 1.92 10.05 -6.45
N LEU A 151 2.59 10.77 -5.54
CA LEU A 151 2.64 12.22 -5.60
C LEU A 151 3.55 12.63 -6.76
N ASP A 152 3.02 13.45 -7.66
CA ASP A 152 3.84 14.12 -8.65
C ASP A 152 4.67 15.26 -8.01
N GLN A 153 5.50 15.91 -8.82
CA GLN A 153 6.38 16.97 -8.34
C GLN A 153 5.63 18.20 -7.83
N ASP A 154 4.46 18.51 -8.37
CA ASP A 154 3.71 19.70 -8.01
C ASP A 154 2.97 19.46 -6.69
N ALA A 155 2.33 18.29 -6.54
CA ALA A 155 1.74 17.83 -5.30
C ALA A 155 2.80 17.76 -4.18
N LEU A 156 3.99 17.21 -4.46
CA LEU A 156 5.06 17.15 -3.48
C LEU A 156 5.55 18.54 -3.05
N LYS A 157 5.68 19.49 -3.99
CA LYS A 157 6.05 20.88 -3.67
C LYS A 157 5.00 21.56 -2.79
N GLU A 158 3.71 21.32 -3.07
CA GLU A 158 2.62 21.83 -2.26
C GLU A 158 2.66 21.26 -0.84
N THR A 159 2.84 19.94 -0.70
CA THR A 159 2.96 19.28 0.62
C THR A 159 4.19 19.74 1.41
N LEU A 160 5.29 20.06 0.72
CA LEU A 160 6.54 20.52 1.33
C LEU A 160 6.61 22.04 1.49
N ALA A 161 5.61 22.79 1.03
CA ALA A 161 5.61 24.25 1.15
C ALA A 161 5.58 24.63 2.63
N PRO A 162 6.40 25.60 3.08
CA PRO A 162 6.32 26.08 4.45
C PRO A 162 4.93 26.63 4.72
N GLU A 163 4.34 26.30 5.87
CA GLU A 163 3.11 26.94 6.31
C GLU A 163 3.31 28.47 6.41
N PRO A 164 2.30 29.28 6.00
CA PRO A 164 2.39 30.73 5.99
C PRO A 164 2.55 31.38 7.38
#